data_AF-W9V685-F1
#
_entry.id   AF-W9V685-F1
#
_cell.length_a   1.000
_cell.length_b   1.000
_cell.length_c   1.000
_cell.angle_alpha   90.00
_cell.angle_beta   90.00
_cell.angle_gamma   90.00
#
_symmetry.space_group_name_H-M   'P 1'
#
loop_
_entity.id
_entity.type
_entity.pdbx_description
1 polymer ?
#
loop_
_entity_poly.entity_id
_entity_poly.type
_entity_poly.pdbx_seq_one_letter_code
_entity_poly.pdbx_strand_id
1 'polypeptide(L)'
;MKRDNLPAGFPATPEEWEKIIAEAPDHVDDPDCPYDPNDPDAVAAYWADAAFTPGGGYPAVKAALEERRRTRGPQKAPTKISTTIRFDADVLDGLKATGKGWQTRVNDAMREWLERRS
;
A
#
# COMPACT_ATOMS: atom_id res chain seq x y z
N MET A 1 -17.74 9.35 18.94
CA MET A 1 -18.16 10.77 18.98
C MET A 1 -19.55 10.95 19.59
N LYS A 2 -19.62 11.68 20.72
CA LYS A 2 -20.89 12.03 21.41
C LYS A 2 -21.70 12.98 20.53
N ARG A 3 -22.94 12.61 20.21
CA ARG A 3 -23.85 13.37 19.33
C ARG A 3 -24.48 14.58 20.02
N ASP A 4 -24.14 14.79 21.29
CA ASP A 4 -24.86 15.68 22.20
C ASP A 4 -24.45 17.16 22.04
N ASN A 5 -23.35 17.45 21.31
CA ASN A 5 -22.81 18.79 21.10
C ASN A 5 -23.03 19.36 19.68
N LEU A 6 -23.72 18.63 18.80
CA LEU A 6 -24.03 19.11 17.45
C LEU A 6 -25.43 19.75 17.43
N PRO A 7 -25.62 20.89 16.76
CA PRO A 7 -26.94 21.51 16.64
C PRO A 7 -27.92 20.54 15.96
N ALA A 8 -29.21 20.65 16.33
CA ALA A 8 -30.29 19.85 15.77
C ALA A 8 -30.59 20.26 14.31
N GLY A 9 -29.73 19.84 13.38
CA GLY A 9 -29.79 20.19 11.96
C GLY A 9 -28.45 20.67 11.43
N PHE A 10 -28.26 20.58 10.11
CA PHE A 10 -27.10 21.17 9.45
C PHE A 10 -27.32 22.69 9.34
N PRO A 11 -26.33 23.54 9.66
CA PRO A 11 -26.47 25.00 9.59
C PRO A 11 -26.84 25.46 8.17
N ALA A 12 -27.81 26.36 8.09
CA ALA A 12 -28.40 26.87 6.85
C ALA A 12 -27.92 28.29 6.50
N THR A 13 -27.46 29.07 7.49
CA THR A 13 -27.04 30.47 7.30
C THR A 13 -25.56 30.70 7.69
N PRO A 14 -24.88 31.70 7.10
CA PRO A 14 -23.51 32.06 7.50
C PRO A 14 -23.37 32.42 8.98
N GLU A 15 -24.38 33.06 9.57
CA GLU A 15 -24.40 33.45 10.99
C GLU A 15 -24.43 32.23 11.90
N GLU A 16 -25.16 31.17 11.52
CA GLU A 16 -25.15 29.90 12.24
C GLU A 16 -23.78 29.21 12.16
N TRP A 17 -23.10 29.31 11.02
CA TRP A 17 -21.73 28.82 10.87
C TRP A 17 -20.74 29.56 11.77
N GLU A 18 -20.79 30.90 11.77
CA GLU A 18 -19.93 31.72 12.63
C GLU A 18 -20.13 31.43 14.11
N LYS A 19 -21.38 31.23 14.53
CA LYS A 19 -21.71 30.85 15.90
C LYS A 19 -21.11 29.49 16.28
N ILE A 20 -21.23 28.49 15.42
CA ILE A 20 -20.64 27.15 15.67
C ILE A 20 -19.13 27.22 15.74
N ILE A 21 -18.49 28.01 14.86
CA ILE A 21 -17.03 28.21 14.88
C ILE A 21 -16.60 28.88 16.17
N ALA A 22 -17.34 29.89 16.65
CA ALA A 22 -17.03 30.58 17.90
C ALA A 22 -17.24 29.70 19.15
N GLU A 23 -18.17 28.74 19.10
CA GLU A 23 -18.44 27.79 20.19
C GLU A 23 -17.53 26.55 20.14
N ALA A 24 -16.77 26.35 19.05
CA ALA A 24 -15.90 25.20 18.89
C ALA A 24 -14.76 25.24 19.94
N PRO A 25 -14.43 24.10 20.56
CA PRO A 25 -13.34 24.06 21.52
C PRO A 25 -11.99 24.28 20.82
N ASP A 26 -11.10 25.04 21.48
CA ASP A 26 -9.72 25.25 21.01
C ASP A 26 -8.90 23.93 20.97
N HIS A 27 -9.32 22.94 21.75
CA HIS A 27 -8.64 21.65 21.90
C HIS A 27 -9.64 20.49 21.79
N VAL A 28 -9.26 19.46 21.03
CA VAL A 28 -10.09 18.27 20.79
C VAL A 28 -9.42 17.05 21.39
N ASP A 29 -9.99 16.50 22.46
CA ASP A 29 -9.59 15.22 23.04
C ASP A 29 -10.46 14.09 22.47
N ASP A 30 -9.98 13.44 21.40
CA ASP A 30 -10.64 12.26 20.82
C ASP A 30 -9.80 10.99 21.04
N PRO A 31 -10.18 10.11 22.00
CA PRO A 31 -9.42 8.90 22.29
C PRO A 31 -9.44 7.87 21.16
N ASP A 32 -10.37 7.99 20.21
CA ASP A 32 -10.45 7.10 19.06
C ASP A 32 -9.61 7.61 17.88
N CYS A 33 -9.07 8.83 17.96
CA CYS A 33 -8.24 9.41 16.91
C CYS A 33 -6.85 8.73 16.92
N PRO A 34 -6.39 8.17 15.77
CA PRO A 34 -5.13 7.43 15.71
C PRO A 34 -3.87 8.32 15.78
N TYR A 35 -4.04 9.64 15.84
CA TYR A 35 -3.00 10.65 16.00
C TYR A 35 -3.55 11.78 16.89
N ASP A 36 -2.67 12.58 17.51
CA ASP A 36 -3.10 13.77 18.25
C ASP A 36 -3.55 14.85 17.26
N PRO A 37 -4.84 15.23 17.22
CA PRO A 37 -5.34 16.24 16.29
C PRO A 37 -4.87 17.65 16.64
N ASN A 38 -4.31 17.86 17.83
CA ASN A 38 -3.85 19.17 18.32
C ASN A 38 -2.34 19.37 18.11
N ASP A 39 -1.62 18.32 17.70
CA ASP A 39 -0.20 18.39 17.32
C ASP A 39 -0.09 18.50 15.79
N PRO A 40 0.35 19.66 15.25
CA PRO A 40 0.46 19.85 13.80
C PRO A 40 1.44 18.88 13.14
N ASP A 41 2.47 18.41 13.84
CA ASP A 41 3.43 17.46 13.30
C ASP A 41 2.81 16.05 13.20
N ALA A 42 2.01 15.65 14.19
CA ALA A 42 1.26 14.40 14.17
C ALA A 42 0.20 14.40 13.05
N VAL A 43 -0.51 15.52 12.87
CA VAL A 43 -1.46 15.73 11.77
C VAL A 43 -0.73 15.60 10.43
N ALA A 44 0.35 16.33 10.23
CA ALA A 44 1.11 16.31 8.98
C ALA A 44 1.64 14.90 8.68
N ALA A 45 2.16 14.19 9.67
CA ALA A 45 2.67 12.83 9.52
C ALA A 45 1.57 11.84 9.13
N TYR A 46 0.41 11.90 9.78
CA TYR A 46 -0.70 10.99 9.50
C TYR A 46 -1.28 11.21 8.08
N TRP A 47 -1.38 12.47 7.64
CA TRP A 47 -1.94 12.83 6.34
C TRP A 47 -0.91 12.88 5.20
N ALA A 48 0.39 12.67 5.46
CA ALA A 48 1.46 12.73 4.45
C ALA A 48 1.19 11.80 3.25
N ASP A 49 0.64 10.62 3.52
CA ASP A 49 0.32 9.61 2.51
C ASP A 49 -1.16 9.62 2.10
N ALA A 50 -1.95 10.64 2.44
CA ALA A 50 -3.35 10.72 2.04
C ALA A 50 -3.51 11.14 0.57
N ALA A 51 -4.54 10.60 -0.10
CA ALA A 51 -4.86 10.97 -1.48
C ALA A 51 -5.97 12.03 -1.47
N PHE A 52 -5.65 13.27 -1.85
CA PHE A 52 -6.63 14.34 -1.95
C PHE A 52 -7.36 14.29 -3.29
N THR A 53 -8.70 14.20 -3.26
CA THR A 53 -9.53 14.15 -4.47
C THR A 53 -10.53 15.31 -4.49
N PRO A 54 -10.24 16.39 -5.25
CA PRO A 54 -11.16 17.51 -5.40
C PRO A 54 -12.52 17.04 -5.93
N GLY A 55 -13.63 17.47 -5.31
CA GLY A 55 -14.99 17.07 -5.68
C GLY A 55 -15.43 15.69 -5.14
N GLY A 56 -14.51 14.88 -4.64
CA GLY A 56 -14.79 13.59 -4.02
C GLY A 56 -15.45 12.56 -4.93
N GLY A 57 -16.05 11.53 -4.32
CA GLY A 57 -16.77 10.48 -5.02
C GLY A 57 -15.91 9.28 -5.43
N TYR A 58 -16.57 8.12 -5.56
CA TYR A 58 -15.92 6.84 -5.87
C TYR A 58 -14.99 6.89 -7.10
N PRO A 59 -15.36 7.52 -8.23
CA PRO A 59 -14.48 7.57 -9.41
C PRO A 59 -13.17 8.32 -9.16
N ALA A 60 -13.23 9.47 -8.47
CA ALA A 60 -12.04 10.29 -8.18
C ALA A 60 -11.11 9.58 -7.19
N VAL A 61 -11.67 8.96 -6.14
CA VAL A 61 -10.92 8.16 -5.17
C VAL A 61 -10.25 6.97 -5.84
N LYS A 62 -10.96 6.26 -6.71
CA LYS A 62 -10.41 5.12 -7.44
C LYS A 62 -9.23 5.52 -8.33
N ALA A 63 -9.37 6.61 -9.10
CA ALA A 63 -8.32 7.09 -10.00
C ALA A 63 -7.05 7.51 -9.22
N ALA A 64 -7.20 8.28 -8.15
CA ALA A 64 -6.07 8.70 -7.32
C ALA A 64 -5.35 7.51 -6.65
N LEU A 65 -6.10 6.47 -6.26
CA LEU A 65 -5.52 5.24 -5.71
C LEU A 65 -4.81 4.41 -6.79
N GLU A 66 -5.35 4.32 -7.99
CA GLU A 66 -4.74 3.60 -9.12
C GLU A 66 -3.43 4.26 -9.57
N GLU A 67 -3.37 5.58 -9.64
CA GLU A 67 -2.15 6.33 -9.94
C GLU A 67 -1.06 6.10 -8.88
N ARG A 68 -1.46 6.07 -7.61
CA ARG A 68 -0.53 5.82 -6.48
C ARG A 68 -0.10 4.37 -6.35
N ARG A 69 -0.89 3.41 -6.83
CA ARG A 69 -0.48 2.02 -6.91
C ARG A 69 0.68 1.93 -7.91
N ARG A 70 1.91 2.01 -7.38
CA ARG A 70 3.14 1.64 -8.07
C ARG A 70 3.03 0.18 -8.52
N THR A 71 2.42 -0.02 -9.68
CA THR A 71 2.43 -1.30 -10.35
C THR A 71 3.87 -1.55 -10.79
N ARG A 72 4.42 -2.68 -10.35
CA ARG A 72 5.70 -3.16 -10.91
C ARG A 72 5.50 -3.21 -12.42
N GLY A 73 6.30 -2.44 -13.16
CA GLY A 73 6.19 -2.34 -14.60
C GLY A 73 6.18 -3.71 -15.27
N PRO A 74 5.66 -3.81 -16.51
CA PRO A 74 5.53 -5.08 -17.21
C PRO A 74 6.84 -5.87 -17.16
N GLN A 75 6.73 -7.14 -16.79
CA GLN A 75 7.88 -8.01 -16.58
C GLN A 75 8.65 -8.15 -17.89
N LYS A 76 9.83 -7.51 -17.99
CA LYS A 76 10.64 -7.43 -19.22
C LYS A 76 11.24 -8.77 -19.68
N ALA A 77 11.24 -9.79 -18.83
CA ALA A 77 11.80 -11.10 -19.14
C ALA A 77 10.68 -12.14 -19.31
N PRO A 78 10.81 -13.10 -20.26
CA PRO A 78 9.89 -14.22 -20.39
C PRO A 78 9.67 -14.91 -19.04
N THR A 79 8.41 -15.16 -18.68
CA THR A 79 8.07 -15.80 -17.41
C THR A 79 8.65 -17.21 -17.38
N LYS A 80 9.47 -17.51 -16.38
CA LYS A 80 9.91 -18.89 -16.12
C LYS A 80 8.68 -19.75 -15.88
N ILE A 81 8.57 -20.87 -16.59
CA ILE A 81 7.47 -21.82 -16.40
C ILE A 81 7.84 -22.73 -15.23
N SER A 82 6.98 -22.79 -14.22
CA SER A 82 7.17 -23.66 -13.04
C SER A 82 6.74 -25.07 -13.38
N THR A 83 7.68 -26.02 -13.31
CA THR A 83 7.44 -27.45 -13.47
C THR A 83 8.08 -28.21 -12.30
N THR A 84 7.44 -29.28 -11.84
CA THR A 84 7.99 -30.14 -10.79
C THR A 84 8.86 -31.24 -11.42
N ILE A 85 10.15 -31.27 -11.07
CA ILE A 85 11.12 -32.30 -11.50
C ILE A 85 11.64 -33.00 -10.26
N ARG A 86 11.79 -34.33 -10.32
CA ARG A 86 12.41 -35.12 -9.26
C ARG A 86 13.91 -35.25 -9.53
N PHE A 87 14.72 -35.05 -8.50
CA PHE A 87 16.16 -35.29 -8.50
C PHE A 87 16.48 -36.41 -7.52
N ASP A 88 17.56 -37.14 -7.76
CA ASP A 88 18.14 -38.02 -6.77
C ASP A 88 18.60 -37.21 -5.54
N ALA A 89 18.60 -37.86 -4.37
CA ALA A 89 18.81 -37.17 -3.10
C ALA A 89 20.21 -36.54 -3.00
N ASP A 90 21.24 -37.27 -3.42
CA ASP A 90 22.64 -36.83 -3.47
C ASP A 90 22.84 -35.63 -4.41
N VAL A 91 22.18 -35.65 -5.57
CA VAL A 91 22.21 -34.55 -6.53
C VAL A 91 21.56 -33.31 -5.93
N LEU A 92 20.37 -33.45 -5.32
CA LEU A 92 19.67 -32.32 -4.72
C LEU A 92 20.48 -31.70 -3.56
N ASP A 93 21.13 -32.53 -2.75
CA ASP A 93 21.97 -32.07 -1.64
C ASP A 93 23.21 -31.34 -2.15
N GLY A 94 23.89 -31.88 -3.16
CA GLY A 94 25.00 -31.21 -3.83
C GLY A 94 24.61 -29.85 -4.42
N LEU A 95 23.42 -29.77 -5.04
CA LEU A 95 22.90 -28.52 -5.58
C LEU A 95 22.61 -27.49 -4.48
N LYS A 96 21.91 -27.88 -3.41
CA LYS A 96 21.62 -26.99 -2.29
C LYS A 96 22.88 -26.52 -1.57
N ALA A 97 23.90 -27.37 -1.47
CA ALA A 97 25.19 -27.03 -0.87
C ALA A 97 25.91 -25.87 -1.59
N THR A 98 25.58 -25.61 -2.87
CA THR A 98 26.10 -24.43 -3.59
C THR A 98 25.57 -23.09 -3.05
N GLY A 99 24.57 -23.10 -2.17
CA GLY A 99 24.04 -21.92 -1.48
C GLY A 99 22.97 -21.16 -2.25
N LYS A 100 22.78 -19.87 -1.92
CA LYS A 100 21.75 -19.01 -2.52
C LYS A 100 21.90 -18.98 -4.06
N GLY A 101 20.77 -19.14 -4.76
CA GLY A 101 20.73 -19.13 -6.23
C GLY A 101 21.01 -20.48 -6.89
N TRP A 102 21.05 -21.60 -6.14
CA TRP A 102 21.29 -22.92 -6.72
C TRP A 102 20.30 -23.29 -7.83
N GLN A 103 19.03 -22.91 -7.72
CA GLN A 103 18.03 -23.13 -8.77
C GLN A 103 18.35 -22.39 -10.07
N THR A 104 18.92 -21.18 -9.97
CA THR A 104 19.38 -20.44 -11.15
C THR A 104 20.57 -21.15 -11.80
N ARG A 105 21.54 -21.62 -11.01
CA ARG A 105 22.69 -22.40 -11.51
C ARG A 105 22.25 -23.68 -12.21
N VAL A 106 21.26 -24.40 -11.66
CA VAL A 106 20.69 -25.60 -12.30
C VAL A 106 20.08 -25.26 -13.65
N ASN A 107 19.30 -24.18 -13.73
CA ASN A 107 18.70 -23.74 -14.98
C ASN A 107 19.76 -23.38 -16.04
N ASP A 108 20.85 -22.72 -15.64
CA ASP A 108 21.93 -22.34 -16.54
C ASP A 108 22.72 -23.57 -17.02
N ALA A 109 23.00 -24.52 -16.13
CA ALA A 109 23.62 -25.81 -16.50
C ALA A 109 22.77 -26.61 -17.49
N MET A 110 21.44 -26.62 -17.32
CA MET A 110 20.54 -27.26 -18.28
C MET A 110 20.54 -26.56 -19.64
N ARG A 111 20.63 -25.23 -19.67
CA ARG A 111 20.76 -24.46 -20.92
C ARG A 111 22.04 -24.83 -21.67
N GLU A 112 23.18 -24.81 -20.97
CA GLU A 112 24.48 -25.15 -21.56
C GLU A 112 24.50 -26.61 -22.05
N TRP A 113 23.88 -27.53 -21.30
CA TRP A 113 23.76 -28.93 -21.72
C TRP A 113 22.91 -29.09 -22.99
N LEU A 114 21.83 -28.31 -23.14
CA LEU A 114 21.02 -28.30 -24.36
C LEU A 114 21.81 -27.74 -25.56
N GLU A 115 22.56 -26.66 -25.37
CA GLU A 115 23.40 -26.05 -26.41
C GLU A 115 24.52 -26.98 -26.89
N ARG A 116 25.12 -27.77 -25.99
CA ARG A 116 26.14 -28.76 -26.36
C ARG A 116 25.57 -29.99 -27.08
N ARG A 117 24.27 -30.21 -26.99
CA ARG A 117 23.60 -31.39 -27.56
C ARG A 117 22.88 -31.09 -28.88
N SER A 118 22.67 -29.82 -29.20
CA SER A 118 22.18 -29.35 -30.51
C SER A 118 23.31 -29.30 -31.53
#